data_AF-A0A948VED0-F1
#
_entry.id   AF-A0A948VED0-F1
#
_cell.length_a   1.000
_cell.length_b   1.000
_cell.length_c   1.000
_cell.angle_alpha   90.00
_cell.angle_beta   90.00
_cell.angle_gamma   90.00
#
_symmetry.space_group_name_H-M   'P 1'
#
loop_
_entity.id
_entity.type
_entity.pdbx_description
1 polymer ?
#
loop_
_entity_poly.entity_id
_entity_poly.type
_entity_poly.pdbx_seq_one_letter_code
_entity_poly.pdbx_strand_id
1 'polypeptide(L)' 'MDANKARDQHFQRLQRTLEEGLKAIESARTPAEAEVARLQAKARMEDLQRRWEEAFPPEPVGSGSR' A
#
# COMPACT_ATOMS: atom_id res chain seq x y z
N MET A 1 -17.36 12.35 3.60
CA MET A 1 -16.42 11.32 4.08
C MET A 1 -15.29 12.05 4.80
N ASP A 2 -14.93 11.65 6.01
CA ASP A 2 -13.84 12.30 6.77
C ASP A 2 -12.49 11.87 6.18
N ALA A 3 -11.71 12.83 5.66
CA ALA A 3 -10.42 12.59 5.02
C ALA A 3 -9.40 11.95 5.99
N ASN A 4 -9.46 12.29 7.29
CA ASN A 4 -8.60 11.67 8.29
C ASN A 4 -8.97 10.20 8.49
N LYS A 5 -10.28 9.90 8.60
CA LYS A 5 -10.77 8.53 8.72
C LYS A 5 -10.41 7.69 7.49
N ALA A 6 -10.50 8.25 6.29
CA ALA A 6 -10.11 7.56 5.05
C ALA A 6 -8.61 7.25 5.04
N ARG A 7 -7.79 8.21 5.47
CA ARG A 7 -6.33 8.05 5.56
C ARG A 7 -5.94 6.97 6.57
N ASP A 8 -6.57 6.96 7.74
CA ASP A 8 -6.30 5.95 8.76
C ASP A 8 -6.66 4.54 8.26
N GLN A 9 -7.79 4.41 7.55
CA GLN A 9 -8.18 3.15 6.92
C GLN A 9 -7.19 2.71 5.83
N HIS A 10 -6.63 3.64 5.06
CA HIS A 10 -5.59 3.34 4.07
C HIS A 10 -4.33 2.80 4.74
N PHE A 11 -3.83 3.48 5.77
CA PHE A 11 -2.65 3.01 6.51
C PHE A 11 -2.87 1.65 7.17
N GLN A 12 -4.06 1.39 7.72
CA GLN A 12 -4.41 0.08 8.27
C GLN A 12 -4.37 -1.03 7.20
N ARG A 13 -4.81 -0.74 5.97
CA ARG A 13 -4.75 -1.71 4.86
C ARG A 13 -3.33 -1.97 4.40
N LEU A 14 -2.50 -0.93 4.32
CA LEU A 14 -1.08 -1.06 4.00
C LEU A 14 -0.34 -1.89 5.06
N GLN A 15 -0.54 -1.56 6.34
CA GLN A 15 0.06 -2.29 7.46
C GLN A 15 -0.33 -3.77 7.43
N ARG A 16 -1.62 -4.07 7.27
CA ARG A 16 -2.09 -5.46 7.19
C ARG A 16 -1.47 -6.22 6.02
N THR A 17 -1.39 -5.60 4.85
CA THR A 17 -0.78 -6.21 3.66
C THR A 17 0.70 -6.51 3.88
N LEU A 18 1.42 -5.61 4.56
CA LEU A 18 2.80 -5.83 4.96
C LEU A 18 2.93 -6.99 5.95
N GLU A 19 2.12 -7.02 7.01
CA GLU A 19 2.14 -8.10 8.00
C GLU A 19 1.82 -9.47 7.38
N GLU A 20 0.84 -9.54 6.48
CA GLU A 20 0.53 -10.76 5.73
C GLU A 20 1.70 -11.20 4.83
N GLY A 21 2.35 -10.24 4.15
CA GLY A 21 3.53 -10.49 3.34
C GLY A 21 4.70 -11.04 4.17
N LEU A 22 4.98 -10.44 5.33
CA LEU A 22 6.03 -10.90 6.24
C LEU A 22 5.75 -12.31 6.76
N LYS A 23 4.50 -12.61 7.17
CA LYS A 23 4.11 -13.96 7.58
C LYS A 23 4.27 -14.99 6.47
N ALA A 24 3.96 -14.62 5.22
CA ALA A 24 4.14 -15.49 4.06
C ALA A 24 5.62 -15.75 3.76
N ILE A 25 6.48 -14.73 3.93
CA ILE A 25 7.94 -14.87 3.81
C ILE A 25 8.49 -15.78 4.92
N GLU A 26 8.06 -15.59 6.17
CA GLU A 26 8.47 -16.43 7.31
C GLU A 26 8.01 -17.89 7.16
N SER A 27 6.88 -18.11 6.50
CA SER A 27 6.33 -19.46 6.25
C SER A 27 6.92 -20.15 5.02
N ALA A 28 7.71 -19.45 4.22
CA ALA A 28 8.30 -19.99 3.01
C ALA A 28 9.34 -21.08 3.32
N ARG A 29 9.29 -22.18 2.58
CA ARG A 29 10.22 -23.32 2.75
C ARG A 29 11.48 -23.15 1.91
N THR A 30 11.44 -22.26 0.92
CA THR A 30 12.56 -21.99 0.03
C THR A 30 12.75 -20.49 -0.20
N PRO A 31 13.98 -20.04 -0.58
CA PRO A 31 14.20 -18.65 -0.95
C PRO A 31 13.33 -18.19 -2.13
N ALA A 32 13.02 -19.09 -3.07
CA ALA A 32 12.15 -18.76 -4.21
C ALA A 32 10.71 -18.49 -3.76
N GLU A 33 10.18 -19.28 -2.83
CA GLU A 33 8.85 -19.04 -2.24
C GLU A 33 8.81 -17.73 -1.46
N ALA A 34 9.87 -17.42 -0.70
CA ALA A 34 9.98 -16.15 0.03
C ALA A 34 9.99 -14.95 -0.94
N GLU A 35 10.70 -15.05 -2.06
CA GLU A 35 10.72 -14.00 -3.07
C GLU A 35 9.35 -13.82 -3.74
N VAL A 36 8.65 -14.91 -4.06
CA VAL A 36 7.28 -14.83 -4.57
C VAL A 36 6.36 -14.13 -3.56
N ALA A 37 6.44 -14.49 -2.28
CA ALA A 37 5.66 -13.83 -1.22
C ALA A 37 5.97 -12.33 -1.12
N ARG A 38 7.25 -11.96 -1.18
CA ARG A 38 7.70 -10.56 -1.18
C ARG A 38 7.15 -9.79 -2.37
N LEU A 39 7.23 -10.34 -3.57
CA LEU A 39 6.73 -9.71 -4.81
C LEU A 39 5.20 -9.53 -4.76
N GLN A 40 4.47 -10.52 -4.26
CA GLN A 40 3.02 -10.43 -4.09
C GLN A 40 2.62 -9.34 -3.08
N ALA A 41 3.28 -9.28 -1.93
CA ALA A 41 3.02 -8.25 -0.93
C ALA A 41 3.31 -6.85 -1.49
N LYS A 42 4.44 -6.68 -2.18
CA LYS A 42 4.81 -5.43 -2.86
C LYS A 42 3.74 -5.00 -3.86
N ALA A 43 3.33 -5.89 -4.77
CA ALA A 43 2.33 -5.57 -5.79
C ALA A 43 0.98 -5.15 -5.19
N ARG A 44 0.55 -5.78 -4.08
CA ARG A 44 -0.67 -5.39 -3.37
C ARG A 44 -0.55 -4.02 -2.73
N MET A 45 0.60 -3.70 -2.10
CA MET A 45 0.83 -2.38 -1.52
C MET A 45 0.85 -1.28 -2.59
N GLU A 46 1.48 -1.53 -3.74
CA GLU A 46 1.48 -0.60 -4.88
C GLU A 46 0.07 -0.36 -5.43
N ASP A 47 -0.75 -1.42 -5.55
CA ASP A 47 -2.16 -1.29 -5.96
C ASP A 47 -2.99 -0.48 -4.94
N LEU A 48 -2.80 -0.72 -3.64
CA LEU A 48 -3.44 0.07 -2.59
C LEU A 48 -3.05 1.55 -2.67
N GLN A 49 -1.76 1.83 -2.88
CA GLN A 49 -1.26 3.19 -2.99
C GLN A 49 -1.81 3.89 -4.23
N ARG A 50 -1.82 3.23 -5.39
CA ARG A 50 -2.41 3.78 -6.61
C ARG A 50 -3.89 4.14 -6.42
N ARG A 51 -4.68 3.24 -5.84
CA ARG A 51 -6.11 3.49 -5.57
C ARG A 51 -6.33 4.66 -4.61
N TRP A 52 -5.41 4.84 -3.65
CA TRP A 52 -5.44 5.99 -2.76
C TRP A 52 -5.18 7.29 -3.53
N GLU A 53 -4.15 7.33 -4.38
CA GLU A 53 -3.82 8.49 -5.21
C GLU A 53 -4.91 8.83 -6.22
N GLU A 54 -5.61 7.84 -6.77
CA GLU A 54 -6.77 8.05 -7.64
C GLU A 54 -7.95 8.69 -6.88
N ALA A 55 -8.18 8.27 -5.63
CA ALA A 55 -9.26 8.78 -4.79
C ALA A 55 -8.93 10.11 -4.10
N PHE A 56 -7.65 10.35 -3.82
CA PHE A 56 -7.10 11.51 -3.12
C PHE A 56 -5.89 12.04 -3.91
N PRO A 57 -6.13 12.62 -5.09
CA PRO A 57 -5.05 13.13 -5.92
C PRO A 57 -4.29 14.22 -5.16
N PRO A 58 -2.95 14.26 -5.28
CA PRO A 58 -2.18 15.35 -4.70
C PRO A 58 -2.67 16.67 -5.31
N GLU A 59 -2.76 17.72 -4.49
CA GLU A 59 -3.10 19.04 -5.03
C GLU A 59 -2.06 19.43 -6.09
N PRO A 60 -2.51 19.95 -7.24
CA PRO A 60 -1.60 20.38 -8.27
C PRO A 60 -0.68 21.46 -7.68
N VAL A 61 0.61 21.19 -7.69
CA VAL A 61 1.65 22.15 -7.29
C VAL A 61 1.68 23.25 -8.36
N GLY A 62 0.78 24.23 -8.24
CA GLY A 62 0.63 25.28 -9.24
C GLY A 62 -0.80 25.76 -9.46
N SER A 63 -1.36 26.47 -8.48
CA SER A 63 -2.36 27.52 -8.75
C SER A 63 -2.17 28.70 -7.79
N GLY A 64 -0.90 29.07 -7.57
CA GLY A 64 -0.56 30.44 -7.19
C GLY A 64 -0.66 31.32 -8.43
N SER A 65 -1.89 31.69 -8.82
CA SER A 65 -2.10 32.78 -9.76
C SER A 65 -1.91 34.10 -9.02
N ARG A 66 -0.82 34.79 -9.38
CA ARG A 66 -0.51 36.22 -9.21
C ARG A 66 -0.20 36.73 -7.81
#